data_AF-A0AAJ7E9U3-F1
#
_entry.id   AF-A0AAJ7E9U3-F1
#
_cell.length_a   1.000
_cell.length_b   1.000
_cell.length_c   1.000
_cell.angle_alpha   90.00
_cell.angle_beta   90.00
_cell.angle_gamma   90.00
#
_symmetry.space_group_name_H-M   'P 1'
#
loop_
_entity.id
_entity.type
_entity.pdbx_description
1 polymer ?
#
loop_
_entity_poly.entity_id
_entity_poly.type
_entity_poly.pdbx_seq_one_letter_code
_entity_poly.pdbx_strand_id
1 'polypeptide(L)'
;MGLCNLYSHSVEIKYKSYFLSKATLFTLIITALNIILPFIVAYRSRGFWLKSHSFYEQPVVRPTYEYLLVVTTLDPSESIICGDATNLKLDKLNDENCAETQIQEYDYNADGRSDMLHFQFAFNVPPKHAITSIVLILGIDLQLQTNCEMHMQALATINSQFVIPPSRFHYNGDLKFYQKSHLPCLKNVIDTRYNISLFNIPYKQGDFIQHILQKYFKRTATTQVKKLFSISHTGNTEVLNINIHLEVPEMHIRYQPSIMQEFKWAWPQYLSLVVIFYWLFNEIKKFVFYKRLLMAWEVVPWKVR
;
A
#
# COMPACT_ATOMS: atom_id res chain seq x y z
N MET A 1 -59.77 37.76 -23.93
CA MET A 1 -58.42 37.21 -24.17
C MET A 1 -57.92 36.60 -22.87
N GLY A 2 -57.99 35.28 -22.72
CA GLY A 2 -57.44 34.60 -21.54
C GLY A 2 -55.95 34.32 -21.74
N LEU A 3 -55.09 35.05 -21.02
CA LEU A 3 -53.63 35.00 -21.16
C LEU A 3 -52.92 34.16 -20.08
N CYS A 4 -53.65 33.61 -19.10
CA CYS A 4 -53.04 32.91 -17.96
C CYS A 4 -53.57 31.47 -17.82
N ASN A 5 -52.70 30.50 -18.12
CA ASN A 5 -52.96 29.09 -17.79
C ASN A 5 -52.73 28.90 -16.28
N LEU A 6 -53.82 28.85 -15.51
CA LEU A 6 -53.78 28.72 -14.04
C LEU A 6 -53.36 27.31 -13.57
N TYR A 7 -53.62 26.28 -14.38
CA TYR A 7 -53.36 24.91 -14.02
C TYR A 7 -53.26 24.02 -15.27
N SER A 8 -52.35 23.05 -15.26
CA SER A 8 -52.29 21.98 -16.23
C SER A 8 -51.95 20.67 -15.55
N HIS A 9 -52.52 19.57 -16.04
CA HIS A 9 -52.21 18.22 -15.59
C HIS A 9 -51.94 17.34 -16.81
N SER A 10 -50.98 16.42 -16.69
CA SER A 10 -50.65 15.49 -17.78
C SER A 10 -51.68 14.37 -17.85
N VAL A 11 -52.23 14.12 -19.04
CA VAL A 11 -53.10 12.96 -19.24
C VAL A 11 -52.30 11.76 -19.72
N GLU A 12 -52.48 10.62 -19.05
CA GLU A 12 -51.79 9.37 -19.36
C GLU A 12 -52.47 8.64 -20.53
N ILE A 13 -51.78 8.51 -21.67
CA ILE A 13 -52.22 7.68 -22.80
C ILE A 13 -51.59 6.31 -22.67
N LYS A 14 -52.41 5.25 -22.59
CA LYS A 14 -51.94 3.88 -22.37
C LYS A 14 -51.94 3.10 -23.69
N TYR A 15 -50.78 2.57 -24.07
CA TYR A 15 -50.66 1.64 -25.19
C TYR A 15 -50.71 0.19 -24.67
N LYS A 16 -51.76 -0.54 -25.03
CA LYS A 16 -51.95 -1.95 -24.63
C LYS A 16 -51.61 -2.90 -25.77
N SER A 17 -51.17 -4.10 -25.43
CA SER A 17 -50.83 -5.17 -26.37
C SER A 17 -51.10 -6.53 -25.74
N TYR A 18 -51.26 -7.57 -26.56
CA TYR A 18 -51.20 -8.98 -26.12
C TYR A 18 -49.78 -9.37 -25.69
N PHE A 19 -49.66 -10.36 -24.78
CA PHE A 19 -48.39 -10.80 -24.19
C PHE A 19 -47.38 -11.35 -25.21
N LEU A 20 -47.83 -12.05 -26.26
CA LEU A 20 -46.98 -12.66 -27.30
C LEU A 20 -46.89 -11.84 -28.61
N SER A 21 -46.91 -10.51 -28.52
CA SER A 21 -46.88 -9.65 -29.71
C SER A 21 -45.48 -9.10 -30.01
N LYS A 22 -45.30 -8.56 -31.23
CA LYS A 22 -44.08 -7.82 -31.60
C LYS A 22 -43.85 -6.58 -30.71
N ALA A 23 -44.92 -5.96 -30.21
CA ALA A 23 -44.84 -4.78 -29.34
C ALA A 23 -44.38 -5.12 -27.91
N THR A 24 -44.82 -6.26 -27.35
CA THR A 24 -44.33 -6.73 -26.05
C THR A 24 -42.89 -7.20 -26.14
N LEU A 25 -42.52 -7.91 -27.20
CA LEU A 25 -41.12 -8.29 -27.44
C LEU A 25 -40.21 -7.06 -27.58
N PHE A 26 -40.62 -6.05 -28.35
CA PHE A 26 -39.88 -4.79 -28.47
C PHE A 26 -39.71 -4.08 -27.13
N THR A 27 -40.79 -3.94 -26.35
CA THR A 27 -40.71 -3.29 -25.03
C THR A 27 -39.85 -4.07 -24.04
N LEU A 28 -39.88 -5.41 -24.06
CA LEU A 28 -39.00 -6.26 -23.28
C LEU A 28 -37.54 -6.05 -23.70
N ILE A 29 -37.23 -6.06 -24.99
CA ILE A 29 -35.87 -5.83 -25.50
C ILE A 29 -35.36 -4.45 -25.09
N ILE A 30 -36.17 -3.40 -25.27
CA ILE A 30 -35.75 -2.04 -24.91
C ILE A 30 -35.56 -1.89 -23.39
N THR A 31 -36.42 -2.50 -22.57
CA THR A 31 -36.25 -2.47 -21.11
C THR A 31 -35.02 -3.25 -20.66
N ALA A 32 -34.74 -4.40 -21.27
CA ALA A 32 -33.51 -5.15 -21.04
C ALA A 32 -32.26 -4.35 -21.46
N LEU A 33 -32.27 -3.75 -22.65
CA LEU A 33 -31.16 -2.91 -23.13
C LEU A 33 -30.91 -1.70 -22.23
N ASN A 34 -31.98 -1.12 -21.67
CA ASN A 34 -31.89 -0.01 -20.73
C ASN A 34 -31.19 -0.38 -19.41
N ILE A 35 -31.16 -1.66 -19.04
CA ILE A 35 -30.46 -2.14 -17.84
C ILE A 35 -29.05 -2.64 -18.19
N ILE A 36 -28.93 -3.37 -19.30
CA ILE A 36 -27.70 -4.07 -19.70
C ILE A 36 -26.67 -3.10 -20.30
N LEU A 37 -27.07 -2.16 -21.16
CA LEU A 37 -26.11 -1.24 -21.79
C LEU A 37 -25.39 -0.33 -20.79
N PRO A 38 -26.07 0.31 -19.82
CA PRO A 38 -25.37 1.07 -18.77
C PRO A 38 -24.35 0.21 -18.02
N PHE A 39 -24.69 -1.04 -17.72
CA PHE A 39 -23.78 -1.96 -17.04
C PHE A 39 -22.55 -2.29 -17.88
N ILE A 40 -22.74 -2.59 -19.18
CA ILE A 40 -21.62 -2.85 -20.10
C ILE A 40 -20.70 -1.64 -20.20
N VAL A 41 -21.27 -0.43 -20.35
CA VAL A 41 -20.50 0.81 -20.42
C VAL A 41 -19.73 1.06 -19.13
N ALA A 42 -20.40 0.94 -17.97
CA ALA A 42 -19.78 1.09 -16.66
C ALA A 42 -18.62 0.10 -16.47
N TYR A 43 -18.84 -1.17 -16.79
CA TYR A 43 -17.82 -2.22 -16.65
C TYR A 43 -16.62 -1.97 -17.58
N ARG A 44 -16.86 -1.56 -18.83
CA ARG A 44 -15.81 -1.26 -19.81
C ARG A 44 -15.02 0.01 -19.48
N SER A 45 -15.62 0.95 -18.73
CA SER A 45 -14.96 2.20 -18.32
C SER A 45 -13.82 2.01 -17.30
N ARG A 46 -13.61 0.79 -16.78
CA ARG A 46 -12.60 0.44 -15.76
C ARG A 46 -12.77 1.10 -14.39
N GLY A 47 -13.84 1.88 -14.18
CA GLY A 47 -14.16 2.49 -12.88
C GLY A 47 -15.01 1.62 -11.95
N PHE A 48 -15.59 0.53 -12.47
CA PHE A 48 -16.59 -0.28 -11.75
C PHE A 48 -16.00 -1.39 -10.87
N TRP A 49 -14.83 -1.92 -11.22
CA TRP A 49 -14.19 -3.02 -10.50
C TRP A 49 -12.68 -2.83 -10.46
N LEU A 50 -12.23 -2.06 -9.48
CA LEU A 50 -10.82 -1.76 -9.29
C LEU A 50 -10.12 -2.95 -8.66
N LYS A 51 -8.99 -3.37 -9.27
CA LYS A 51 -8.18 -4.47 -8.75
C LYS A 51 -7.30 -4.05 -7.57
N SER A 52 -7.10 -2.75 -7.40
CA SER A 52 -6.18 -2.17 -6.42
C SER A 52 -6.63 -0.78 -6.03
N HIS A 53 -6.60 -0.51 -4.73
CA HIS A 53 -6.66 0.84 -4.18
C HIS A 53 -5.37 1.16 -3.45
N SER A 54 -5.16 2.45 -3.20
CA SER A 54 -4.06 2.91 -2.37
C SER A 54 -4.50 3.97 -1.38
N PHE A 55 -3.80 4.04 -0.27
CA PHE A 55 -3.93 5.10 0.72
C PHE A 55 -2.54 5.50 1.22
N TYR A 56 -2.47 6.63 1.90
CA TYR A 56 -1.29 7.08 2.61
C TYR A 56 -1.51 6.88 4.10
N GLU A 57 -0.52 6.30 4.77
CA GLU A 57 -0.50 6.15 6.22
C GLU A 57 0.95 6.25 6.69
N GLN A 58 1.19 6.99 7.77
CA GLN A 58 2.41 6.91 8.54
C GLN A 58 2.32 5.68 9.47
N PRO A 59 3.14 4.63 9.28
CA PRO A 59 3.11 3.46 10.14
C PRO A 59 3.57 3.81 11.57
N VAL A 60 3.10 3.03 12.54
CA VAL A 60 3.71 3.03 13.88
C VAL A 60 4.97 2.17 13.81
N VAL A 61 6.11 2.78 14.06
CA VAL A 61 7.42 2.15 13.93
C VAL A 61 8.10 2.19 15.29
N ARG A 62 8.57 1.03 15.76
CA ARG A 62 9.32 0.91 17.01
C ARG A 62 10.60 0.10 16.79
N PRO A 63 11.74 0.47 17.38
CA PRO A 63 12.95 -0.34 17.31
C PRO A 63 12.73 -1.66 18.08
N THR A 64 13.16 -2.79 17.51
CA THR A 64 13.16 -4.07 18.25
C THR A 64 14.39 -4.25 19.14
N TYR A 65 15.31 -3.28 19.11
CA TYR A 65 16.64 -3.32 19.75
C TYR A 65 17.56 -4.43 19.22
N GLU A 66 17.10 -5.24 18.25
CA GLU A 66 17.94 -6.20 17.54
C GLU A 66 18.67 -5.51 16.39
N TYR A 67 19.99 -5.63 16.34
CA TYR A 67 20.79 -5.13 15.22
C TYR A 67 21.92 -6.10 14.87
N LEU A 68 22.40 -5.99 13.63
CA LEU A 68 23.60 -6.65 13.14
C LEU A 68 24.43 -5.62 12.36
N LEU A 69 25.57 -5.25 12.93
CA LEU A 69 26.56 -4.37 12.34
C LEU A 69 27.75 -5.21 11.91
N VAL A 70 28.11 -5.12 10.64
CA VAL A 70 29.25 -5.80 10.06
C VAL A 70 30.18 -4.77 9.45
N VAL A 71 31.38 -4.69 10.03
CA VAL A 71 32.44 -3.79 9.62
C VAL A 71 33.49 -4.62 8.88
N THR A 72 33.67 -4.33 7.60
CA THR A 72 34.71 -4.98 6.80
C THR A 72 35.96 -4.12 6.83
N THR A 73 37.08 -4.76 7.11
CA THR A 73 38.41 -4.14 7.16
C THR A 73 39.10 -4.26 5.79
N LEU A 74 40.34 -3.78 5.68
CA LEU A 74 41.14 -3.92 4.47
C LEU A 74 41.36 -5.40 4.10
N ASP A 75 41.57 -6.23 5.11
CA ASP A 75 41.61 -7.68 4.98
C ASP A 75 40.21 -8.27 5.20
N PRO A 76 39.57 -8.86 4.17
CA PRO A 76 38.19 -9.35 4.26
C PRO A 76 38.04 -10.58 5.18
N SER A 77 39.14 -11.26 5.51
CA SER A 77 39.16 -12.39 6.45
C SER A 77 38.95 -11.97 7.91
N GLU A 78 39.16 -10.69 8.23
CA GLU A 78 39.10 -10.11 9.58
C GLU A 78 37.94 -9.13 9.73
N SER A 79 36.77 -9.49 9.19
CA SER A 79 35.53 -8.74 9.43
C SER A 79 35.13 -8.78 10.89
N ILE A 80 34.66 -7.64 11.39
CA ILE A 80 34.20 -7.46 12.76
C ILE A 80 32.68 -7.39 12.74
N ILE A 81 32.04 -8.23 13.55
CA ILE A 81 30.58 -8.37 13.60
C ILE A 81 30.14 -8.04 15.03
N CYS A 82 29.23 -7.08 15.15
CA CYS A 82 28.57 -6.68 16.38
C CYS A 82 27.06 -6.93 16.23
N GLY A 83 26.41 -7.51 17.24
CA GLY A 83 24.95 -7.62 17.22
C GLY A 83 24.38 -8.64 18.18
N ASP A 84 23.07 -8.55 18.40
CA ASP A 84 22.35 -9.33 19.42
C ASP A 84 21.75 -10.64 18.86
N ALA A 85 22.41 -11.21 17.84
CA ALA A 85 21.91 -12.40 17.18
C ALA A 85 22.23 -13.64 18.02
N THR A 86 21.28 -14.05 18.87
CA THR A 86 21.38 -15.19 19.79
C THR A 86 21.83 -16.52 19.14
N ASN A 87 21.62 -16.68 17.83
CA ASN A 87 22.00 -17.87 17.06
C ASN A 87 23.37 -17.78 16.38
N LEU A 88 24.01 -16.61 16.40
CA LEU A 88 25.43 -16.51 16.09
C LEU A 88 26.21 -17.09 17.26
N LYS A 89 26.31 -18.42 17.30
CA LYS A 89 27.54 -19.07 17.77
C LYS A 89 28.64 -18.83 16.74
N LEU A 90 28.88 -17.57 16.38
CA LEU A 90 30.11 -17.23 15.69
C LEU A 90 31.16 -17.21 16.78
N ASP A 91 32.12 -18.12 16.71
CA ASP A 91 33.39 -18.08 17.47
C ASP A 91 34.23 -16.81 17.13
N LYS A 92 33.59 -15.77 16.58
CA LYS A 92 34.13 -14.50 16.06
C LYS A 92 33.24 -13.29 16.41
N LEU A 93 32.32 -13.41 17.37
CA LEU A 93 31.71 -12.23 17.98
C LEU A 93 32.82 -11.52 18.77
N ASN A 94 33.39 -10.48 18.18
CA ASN A 94 34.37 -9.63 18.85
C ASN A 94 33.60 -8.54 19.63
N ASP A 95 32.83 -8.96 20.64
CA ASP A 95 32.03 -8.06 21.48
C ASP A 95 32.90 -6.99 22.16
N GLU A 96 34.20 -7.27 22.37
CA GLU A 96 35.16 -6.32 22.94
C GLU A 96 35.32 -5.03 22.11
N ASN A 97 35.04 -5.06 20.80
CA ASN A 97 35.16 -3.89 19.92
C ASN A 97 33.85 -3.08 19.83
N CYS A 98 32.73 -3.64 20.29
CA CYS A 98 31.40 -3.05 20.20
C CYS A 98 31.11 -2.25 21.49
N ALA A 99 31.51 -0.98 21.53
CA ALA A 99 31.65 -0.25 22.80
C ALA A 99 30.34 0.34 23.34
N GLU A 100 29.50 0.96 22.48
CA GLU A 100 28.28 1.61 22.94
C GLU A 100 27.20 1.66 21.84
N THR A 101 25.95 1.37 22.22
CA THR A 101 24.77 1.48 21.35
C THR A 101 23.71 2.30 22.07
N GLN A 102 23.29 3.41 21.47
CA GLN A 102 22.17 4.23 21.95
C GLN A 102 21.07 4.29 20.88
N ILE A 103 19.83 4.09 21.29
CA ILE A 103 18.65 4.11 20.43
C ILE A 103 17.65 5.09 21.04
N GLN A 104 17.23 6.07 20.25
CA GLN A 104 16.32 7.13 20.67
C GLN A 104 15.19 7.26 19.66
N GLU A 105 13.97 7.41 20.17
CA GLU A 105 12.77 7.68 19.39
C GLU A 105 12.38 9.14 19.60
N TYR A 106 12.14 9.84 18.50
CA TYR A 106 11.65 11.21 18.52
C TYR A 106 10.26 11.26 17.91
N ASP A 107 9.36 11.90 18.65
CA ASP A 107 8.00 12.27 18.23
C ASP A 107 7.95 13.80 18.28
N TYR A 108 7.98 14.44 17.11
CA TYR A 108 8.07 15.90 17.02
C TYR A 108 6.69 16.56 17.11
N ASN A 109 5.64 15.83 16.75
CA ASN A 109 4.27 16.35 16.69
C ASN A 109 3.39 15.92 17.88
N ALA A 110 3.92 15.08 18.77
CA ALA A 110 3.28 14.50 19.95
C ALA A 110 2.00 13.70 19.63
N ASP A 111 1.95 13.03 18.48
CA ASP A 111 0.81 12.20 18.06
C ASP A 111 0.90 10.75 18.57
N GLY A 112 1.99 10.39 19.26
CA GLY A 112 2.24 9.05 19.80
C GLY A 112 2.86 8.08 18.79
N ARG A 113 3.25 8.55 17.61
CA ARG A 113 3.99 7.80 16.58
C ARG A 113 5.43 8.34 16.52
N SER A 114 6.39 7.46 16.26
CA SER A 114 7.77 7.90 16.08
C SER A 114 7.93 8.50 14.69
N ASP A 115 8.28 9.79 14.64
CA ASP A 115 8.63 10.52 13.42
C ASP A 115 10.07 10.22 12.99
N MET A 116 10.98 10.05 13.96
CA MET A 116 12.39 9.80 13.69
C MET A 116 13.01 8.84 14.69
N LEU A 117 13.76 7.87 14.16
CA LEU A 117 14.56 6.91 14.90
C LEU A 117 16.03 7.29 14.79
N HIS A 118 16.66 7.57 15.92
CA HIS A 118 18.07 7.91 16.02
C HIS A 118 18.85 6.76 16.62
N PHE A 119 19.81 6.25 15.86
CA PHE A 119 20.72 5.20 16.30
C PHE A 119 22.13 5.75 16.35
N GLN A 120 22.79 5.58 17.49
CA GLN A 120 24.20 5.92 17.68
C GLN A 120 24.96 4.65 18.06
N PHE A 121 26.03 4.37 17.32
CA PHE A 121 26.94 3.28 17.62
C PHE A 121 28.36 3.83 17.77
N ALA A 122 29.03 3.46 18.85
CA ALA A 122 30.46 3.70 19.05
C ALA A 122 31.20 2.37 18.94
N PHE A 123 32.17 2.33 18.05
CA PHE A 123 32.92 1.13 17.71
C PHE A 123 34.42 1.37 17.86
N ASN A 124 35.11 0.54 18.63
CA ASN A 124 36.55 0.62 18.80
C ASN A 124 37.23 -0.12 17.65
N VAL A 125 38.02 0.60 16.86
CA VAL A 125 38.73 0.02 15.72
C VAL A 125 40.08 -0.49 16.19
N PRO A 126 40.41 -1.78 15.97
CA PRO A 126 41.74 -2.27 16.31
C PRO A 126 42.83 -1.51 15.52
N PRO A 127 43.97 -1.17 16.14
CA PRO A 127 44.96 -0.23 15.59
C PRO A 127 45.67 -0.70 14.31
N LYS A 128 45.41 -1.93 13.84
CA LYS A 128 45.99 -2.50 12.61
C LYS A 128 45.01 -2.53 11.44
N HIS A 129 43.75 -2.13 11.64
CA HIS A 129 42.67 -2.40 10.71
C HIS A 129 42.04 -1.12 10.18
N ALA A 130 42.22 -0.87 8.89
CA ALA A 130 41.51 0.20 8.20
C ALA A 130 40.12 -0.29 7.76
N ILE A 131 39.08 0.49 8.04
CA ILE A 131 37.69 0.14 7.68
C ILE A 131 37.43 0.48 6.20
N THR A 132 36.85 -0.47 5.47
CA THR A 132 36.53 -0.33 4.04
C THR A 132 35.03 -0.22 3.79
N SER A 133 34.21 -0.95 4.53
CA SER A 133 32.75 -0.87 4.37
C SER A 133 32.00 -1.24 5.64
N ILE A 134 30.77 -0.75 5.72
CA ILE A 134 29.85 -1.01 6.81
C ILE A 134 28.54 -1.51 6.23
N VAL A 135 28.05 -2.62 6.78
CA VAL A 135 26.71 -3.13 6.55
C VAL A 135 26.01 -3.17 7.90
N LEU A 136 24.94 -2.39 8.04
CA LEU A 136 24.10 -2.37 9.22
C LEU A 136 22.71 -2.86 8.87
N ILE A 137 22.20 -3.78 9.67
CA ILE A 137 20.84 -4.29 9.59
C ILE A 137 20.18 -4.04 10.94
N LEU A 138 19.15 -3.20 10.95
CA LEU A 138 18.37 -2.86 12.14
C LEU A 138 17.03 -3.59 12.09
N GLY A 139 16.66 -4.23 13.20
CA GLY A 139 15.33 -4.76 13.44
C GLY A 139 14.35 -3.67 13.83
N ILE A 140 13.22 -3.62 13.15
CA ILE A 140 12.19 -2.61 13.36
C ILE A 140 10.84 -3.31 13.42
N ASP A 141 10.04 -3.01 14.43
CA ASP A 141 8.65 -3.40 14.50
C ASP A 141 7.79 -2.38 13.75
N LEU A 142 7.03 -2.84 12.76
CA LEU A 142 6.20 -2.00 11.91
C LEU A 142 4.74 -2.43 12.00
N GLN A 143 3.89 -1.47 12.36
CA GLN A 143 2.45 -1.64 12.48
C GLN A 143 1.69 -0.66 11.59
N LEU A 144 0.77 -1.19 10.78
CA LEU A 144 -0.26 -0.44 10.06
C LEU A 144 -1.59 -0.59 10.80
N GLN A 145 -2.36 0.49 10.90
CA GLN A 145 -3.56 0.57 11.74
C GLN A 145 -4.82 1.06 10.99
N THR A 146 -4.69 1.72 9.84
CA THR A 146 -5.85 2.42 9.23
C THR A 146 -6.80 1.49 8.46
N ASN A 147 -6.54 1.25 7.17
CA ASN A 147 -7.40 0.45 6.29
C ASN A 147 -6.97 -1.01 6.24
N CYS A 148 -5.72 -1.28 6.61
CA CYS A 148 -5.10 -2.59 6.53
C CYS A 148 -4.25 -2.82 7.77
N GLU A 149 -4.83 -3.48 8.77
CA GLU A 149 -4.09 -3.80 9.97
C GLU A 149 -3.05 -4.87 9.66
N MET A 150 -1.78 -4.53 9.83
CA MET A 150 -0.65 -5.43 9.58
C MET A 150 0.40 -5.19 10.65
N HIS A 151 0.92 -6.27 11.19
CA HIS A 151 2.02 -6.24 12.15
C HIS A 151 3.15 -7.11 11.61
N MET A 152 4.30 -6.50 11.36
CA MET A 152 5.47 -7.22 10.88
C MET A 152 6.75 -6.73 11.52
N GLN A 153 7.67 -7.65 11.70
CA GLN A 153 9.06 -7.28 11.94
C GLN A 153 9.73 -7.00 10.60
N ALA A 154 10.09 -5.73 10.42
CA ALA A 154 10.76 -5.18 9.27
C ALA A 154 12.28 -5.02 9.54
N LEU A 155 13.03 -4.78 8.47
CA LEU A 155 14.47 -4.48 8.55
C LEU A 155 14.77 -3.15 7.88
N ALA A 156 15.60 -2.34 8.53
CA ALA A 156 16.29 -1.21 7.90
C ALA A 156 17.73 -1.63 7.59
N THR A 157 18.03 -1.72 6.29
CA THR A 157 19.35 -2.14 5.80
C THR A 157 20.11 -0.93 5.27
N ILE A 158 21.29 -0.67 5.82
CA ILE A 158 22.19 0.40 5.42
C ILE A 158 23.51 -0.23 5.00
N ASN A 159 23.96 0.10 3.80
CA ASN A 159 25.26 -0.32 3.28
C ASN A 159 26.01 0.92 2.82
N SER A 160 27.28 1.06 3.21
CA SER A 160 28.15 2.12 2.74
C SER A 160 29.59 1.64 2.62
N GLN A 161 30.23 2.05 1.53
CA GLN A 161 31.63 1.77 1.23
C GLN A 161 32.43 3.06 1.36
N PHE A 162 33.63 2.95 1.93
CA PHE A 162 34.52 4.06 2.20
C PHE A 162 35.83 3.84 1.47
N VAL A 163 36.28 4.87 0.75
CA VAL A 163 37.60 4.88 0.11
C VAL A 163 38.68 5.24 1.14
N ILE A 164 38.32 6.03 2.14
CA ILE A 164 39.21 6.48 3.22
C ILE A 164 38.57 6.04 4.54
N PRO A 165 39.33 5.45 5.49
CA PRO A 165 38.81 5.00 6.76
C PRO A 165 38.08 6.13 7.53
N PRO A 166 36.78 5.95 7.84
CA PRO A 166 36.02 6.96 8.56
C PRO A 166 36.31 6.91 10.07
N SER A 167 36.31 8.07 10.71
CA SER A 167 36.22 8.22 12.18
C SER A 167 34.79 8.51 12.63
N ARG A 168 34.01 9.18 11.78
CA ARG A 168 32.58 9.44 12.02
C ARG A 168 31.79 9.19 10.75
N PHE A 169 30.65 8.55 10.88
CA PHE A 169 29.73 8.28 9.80
C PHE A 169 28.34 8.76 10.17
N HIS A 170 27.83 9.74 9.41
CA HIS A 170 26.46 10.23 9.55
C HIS A 170 25.63 9.75 8.37
N TYR A 171 24.46 9.18 8.67
CA TYR A 171 23.52 8.69 7.67
C TYR A 171 22.12 9.21 7.97
N ASN A 172 21.51 9.87 6.99
CA ASN A 172 20.13 10.32 7.06
C ASN A 172 19.33 9.65 5.93
N GLY A 173 18.20 9.05 6.26
CA GLY A 173 17.37 8.38 5.27
C GLY A 173 15.92 8.23 5.69
N ASP A 174 15.06 8.03 4.71
CA ASP A 174 13.63 7.75 4.91
C ASP A 174 13.40 6.26 4.97
N LEU A 175 12.60 5.81 5.93
CA LEU A 175 12.01 4.48 5.87
C LEU A 175 10.92 4.46 4.80
N LYS A 176 10.97 3.50 3.88
CA LYS A 176 9.97 3.32 2.83
C LYS A 176 9.43 1.91 2.82
N PHE A 177 8.12 1.81 2.64
CA PHE A 177 7.46 0.53 2.45
C PHE A 177 7.51 0.11 0.98
N TYR A 178 8.05 -1.08 0.74
CA TYR A 178 8.16 -1.71 -0.57
C TYR A 178 7.27 -2.95 -0.63
N GLN A 179 6.30 -2.91 -1.53
CA GLN A 179 5.32 -3.98 -1.73
C GLN A 179 5.48 -4.57 -3.13
N LYS A 180 5.62 -5.90 -3.21
CA LYS A 180 5.58 -6.67 -4.47
C LYS A 180 4.16 -7.00 -4.90
N SER A 181 3.27 -7.20 -3.93
CA SER A 181 1.87 -7.52 -4.15
C SER A 181 0.99 -6.66 -3.28
N HIS A 182 -0.24 -6.42 -3.74
CA HIS A 182 -1.28 -5.78 -2.95
C HIS A 182 -1.53 -6.55 -1.65
N LEU A 183 -1.72 -5.82 -0.55
CA LEU A 183 -2.09 -6.45 0.72
C LEU A 183 -3.53 -6.96 0.65
N PRO A 184 -3.78 -8.23 1.04
CA PRO A 184 -5.13 -8.77 1.17
C PRO A 184 -5.72 -8.24 2.48
N CYS A 185 -6.20 -7.00 2.47
CA CYS A 185 -6.75 -6.35 3.67
C CYS A 185 -8.13 -6.94 3.98
N LEU A 186 -8.13 -7.88 4.92
CA LEU A 186 -9.33 -8.50 5.44
C LEU A 186 -9.87 -7.66 6.59
N LYS A 187 -11.18 -7.47 6.63
CA LYS A 187 -11.82 -6.66 7.66
C LYS A 187 -11.69 -7.36 9.02
N ASN A 188 -11.26 -6.62 10.05
CA ASN A 188 -11.08 -7.08 11.43
C ASN A 188 -10.06 -8.24 11.61
N VAL A 189 -9.09 -8.36 10.70
CA VAL A 189 -8.02 -9.35 10.82
C VAL A 189 -6.68 -8.64 10.70
N ILE A 190 -5.86 -8.76 11.74
CA ILE A 190 -4.48 -8.26 11.74
C ILE A 190 -3.61 -9.25 10.97
N ASP A 191 -2.94 -8.78 9.92
CA ASP A 191 -1.98 -9.58 9.18
C ASP A 191 -0.65 -9.67 9.95
N THR A 192 -0.39 -10.82 10.57
CA THR A 192 0.82 -11.12 11.36
C THR A 192 1.77 -12.07 10.66
N ARG A 193 1.61 -12.32 9.35
CA ARG A 193 2.40 -13.32 8.59
C ARG A 193 3.92 -13.12 8.69
N TYR A 194 4.35 -11.89 8.92
CA TYR A 194 5.76 -11.50 9.01
C TYR A 194 6.20 -11.05 10.41
N ASN A 195 5.39 -11.33 11.43
CA ASN A 195 5.72 -11.08 12.83
C ASN A 195 6.59 -12.21 13.41
N ILE A 196 7.79 -12.37 12.86
CA ILE A 196 8.80 -13.32 13.34
C ILE A 196 10.17 -12.64 13.33
N SER A 197 10.96 -12.85 14.38
CA SER A 197 12.35 -12.38 14.43
C SER A 197 13.18 -13.03 13.34
N LEU A 198 13.80 -12.17 12.54
CA LEU A 198 14.71 -12.56 11.47
C LEU A 198 16.13 -12.80 11.99
N PHE A 199 16.44 -12.35 13.21
CA PHE A 199 17.74 -12.57 13.83
C PHE A 199 17.83 -13.94 14.51
N ASN A 200 16.69 -14.52 14.92
CA ASN A 200 16.61 -15.82 15.59
C ASN A 200 16.31 -17.00 14.63
N ILE A 201 16.84 -16.98 13.41
CA ILE A 201 16.60 -18.05 12.42
C ILE A 201 17.65 -19.17 12.60
N PRO A 202 17.27 -20.46 12.58
CA PRO A 202 18.23 -21.56 12.63
C PRO A 202 19.13 -21.54 11.39
N TYR A 203 20.44 -21.47 11.63
CA TYR A 203 21.46 -21.34 10.61
C TYR A 203 22.37 -22.56 10.56
N LYS A 204 22.67 -23.06 9.35
CA LYS A 204 23.47 -24.28 9.16
C LYS A 204 24.90 -24.00 8.67
N GLN A 205 25.09 -23.23 7.59
CA GLN A 205 26.41 -22.88 7.03
C GLN A 205 26.33 -21.80 5.91
N GLY A 206 27.37 -20.98 5.71
CA GLY A 206 27.46 -19.95 4.64
C GLY A 206 27.76 -18.51 5.13
N ASP A 207 27.24 -17.49 4.44
CA ASP A 207 27.10 -16.11 4.95
C ASP A 207 25.70 -15.87 5.56
N PHE A 208 25.67 -15.53 6.86
CA PHE A 208 24.43 -15.28 7.61
C PHE A 208 23.69 -14.03 7.12
N ILE A 209 24.41 -12.98 6.72
CA ILE A 209 23.84 -11.72 6.23
C ILE A 209 23.06 -12.00 4.96
N GLN A 210 23.70 -12.69 4.02
CA GLN A 210 23.07 -13.09 2.77
C GLN A 210 21.83 -13.94 3.03
N HIS A 211 21.88 -14.87 3.99
CA HIS A 211 20.72 -15.70 4.35
C HIS A 211 19.54 -14.88 4.88
N ILE A 212 19.78 -13.95 5.82
CA ILE A 212 18.74 -13.04 6.36
C ILE A 212 18.14 -12.21 5.24
N LEU A 213 18.99 -11.54 4.46
CA LEU A 213 18.54 -10.63 3.41
C LEU A 213 17.76 -11.39 2.33
N GLN A 214 18.20 -12.57 1.92
CA GLN A 214 17.47 -13.40 0.97
C GLN A 214 16.09 -13.81 1.49
N LYS A 215 15.99 -14.23 2.75
CA LYS A 215 14.71 -14.59 3.36
C LYS A 215 13.80 -13.37 3.49
N TYR A 216 14.35 -12.23 3.86
CA TYR A 216 13.62 -10.97 4.00
C TYR A 216 13.09 -10.47 2.66
N PHE A 217 13.96 -10.36 1.65
CA PHE A 217 13.55 -9.92 0.32
C PHE A 217 12.69 -10.94 -0.43
N LYS A 218 12.55 -12.18 0.05
CA LYS A 218 11.56 -13.12 -0.49
C LYS A 218 10.13 -12.77 -0.08
N ARG A 219 9.93 -11.99 0.98
CA ARG A 219 8.61 -11.52 1.44
C ARG A 219 7.93 -10.65 0.37
N THR A 220 6.60 -10.57 0.44
CA THR A 220 5.81 -9.71 -0.46
C THR A 220 5.80 -8.26 -0.02
N ALA A 221 5.97 -8.01 1.28
CA ALA A 221 6.05 -6.70 1.90
C ALA A 221 7.36 -6.59 2.69
N THR A 222 8.09 -5.50 2.46
CA THR A 222 9.39 -5.22 3.08
C THR A 222 9.54 -3.72 3.26
N THR A 223 10.39 -3.28 4.16
CA THR A 223 10.89 -1.90 4.23
C THR A 223 12.25 -1.78 3.55
N GLN A 224 12.50 -0.59 3.01
CA GLN A 224 13.79 -0.18 2.46
C GLN A 224 14.13 1.20 3.00
N VAL A 225 15.41 1.46 3.21
CA VAL A 225 15.88 2.79 3.60
C VAL A 225 16.27 3.55 2.34
N LYS A 226 15.58 4.66 2.06
CA LYS A 226 15.97 5.58 1.00
C LYS A 226 16.96 6.58 1.58
N LYS A 227 18.23 6.46 1.19
CA LYS A 227 19.27 7.42 1.51
C LYS A 227 18.89 8.83 1.05
N LEU A 228 18.83 9.77 1.99
CA LEU A 228 18.75 11.21 1.70
C LEU A 228 20.15 11.81 1.63
N PHE A 229 20.94 11.56 2.68
CA PHE A 229 22.28 12.10 2.82
C PHE A 229 23.18 11.12 3.59
N SER A 230 24.46 11.07 3.24
CA SER A 230 25.45 10.40 4.07
C SER A 230 26.78 11.14 3.98
N ILE A 231 27.45 11.32 5.11
CA ILE A 231 28.78 11.92 5.16
C ILE A 231 29.68 11.11 6.07
N SER A 232 30.93 10.93 5.63
CA SER A 232 31.99 10.32 6.42
C SER A 232 33.07 11.36 6.70
N HIS A 233 33.46 11.50 7.97
CA HIS A 233 34.56 12.36 8.38
C HIS A 233 35.80 11.54 8.71
N THR A 234 36.94 12.02 8.25
CA THR A 234 38.26 11.49 8.61
C THR A 234 38.73 12.15 9.91
N GLY A 235 39.52 11.41 10.69
CA GLY A 235 39.94 11.84 12.03
C GLY A 235 40.74 10.74 12.71
N ASN A 236 40.83 10.79 14.04
CA ASN A 236 41.41 9.71 14.80
C ASN A 236 40.58 8.43 14.57
N THR A 237 41.22 7.37 14.07
CA THR A 237 40.56 6.14 13.66
C THR A 237 40.40 5.14 14.79
N GLU A 238 40.82 5.46 16.02
CA GLU A 238 40.69 4.57 17.18
C GLU A 238 39.23 4.24 17.52
N VAL A 239 38.33 5.21 17.33
CA VAL A 239 36.89 5.03 17.56
C VAL A 239 36.12 5.51 16.33
N LEU A 240 35.23 4.66 15.83
CA LEU A 240 34.26 4.97 14.80
C LEU A 240 32.91 5.28 15.45
N ASN A 241 32.41 6.50 15.29
CA ASN A 241 31.06 6.87 15.71
C ASN A 241 30.11 6.88 14.51
N ILE A 242 29.07 6.06 14.55
CA ILE A 242 28.04 5.94 13.52
C ILE A 242 26.75 6.56 14.06
N ASN A 243 26.29 7.64 13.43
CA ASN A 243 25.05 8.34 13.76
C ASN A 243 24.06 8.21 12.62
N ILE A 244 22.90 7.63 12.89
CA ILE A 244 21.90 7.29 11.88
C ILE A 244 20.58 7.90 12.28
N HIS A 245 20.04 8.73 11.39
CA HIS A 245 18.71 9.31 11.51
C HIS A 245 17.82 8.67 10.45
N LEU A 246 16.84 7.89 10.91
CA LEU A 246 15.81 7.31 10.05
C LEU A 246 14.49 8.02 10.29
N GLU A 247 14.04 8.76 9.29
CA GLU A 247 12.74 9.42 9.32
C GLU A 247 11.65 8.43 8.89
N VAL A 248 10.47 8.54 9.50
CA VAL A 248 9.29 7.71 9.23
C VAL A 248 8.23 8.59 8.56
N PRO A 249 8.29 8.77 7.24
CA PRO A 249 7.29 9.57 6.53
C PRO A 249 5.99 8.79 6.31
N GLU A 250 4.96 9.49 5.82
CA GLU A 250 3.77 8.86 5.28
C GLU A 250 4.12 7.94 4.09
N MET A 251 3.59 6.71 4.12
CA MET A 251 3.90 5.67 3.15
C MET A 251 2.71 5.37 2.24
N HIS A 252 2.99 5.16 0.95
CA HIS A 252 2.00 4.73 -0.04
C HIS A 252 1.76 3.22 0.10
N ILE A 253 0.55 2.83 0.51
CA ILE A 253 0.18 1.43 0.72
C ILE A 253 -0.88 1.03 -0.29
N ARG A 254 -0.64 -0.07 -1.01
CA ARG A 254 -1.56 -0.64 -1.98
C ARG A 254 -2.24 -1.88 -1.43
N TYR A 255 -3.56 -1.95 -1.60
CA TYR A 255 -4.38 -3.04 -1.11
C TYR A 255 -5.44 -3.49 -2.10
N GLN A 256 -5.95 -4.70 -1.88
CA GLN A 256 -7.10 -5.22 -2.61
C GLN A 256 -8.39 -4.76 -1.92
N PRO A 257 -9.28 -4.03 -2.63
CA PRO A 257 -10.54 -3.59 -2.05
C PRO A 257 -11.46 -4.78 -1.77
N SER A 258 -12.31 -4.61 -0.76
CA SER A 258 -13.40 -5.56 -0.48
C SER A 258 -14.51 -5.43 -1.54
N ILE A 259 -15.22 -6.53 -1.82
CA ILE A 259 -16.41 -6.55 -2.69
C ILE A 259 -17.42 -5.46 -2.30
N MET A 260 -17.61 -5.25 -0.99
CA MET A 260 -18.54 -4.23 -0.48
C MET A 260 -18.06 -2.81 -0.77
N GLN A 261 -16.74 -2.59 -0.74
CA GLN A 261 -16.14 -1.31 -1.07
C GLN A 261 -16.28 -1.00 -2.56
N GLU A 262 -16.09 -1.99 -3.43
CA GLU A 262 -16.35 -1.85 -4.86
C GLU A 262 -17.82 -1.54 -5.11
N PHE A 263 -18.74 -2.24 -4.43
CA PHE A 263 -20.17 -1.98 -4.58
C PHE A 263 -20.55 -0.54 -4.18
N LYS A 264 -19.94 0.00 -3.11
CA LYS A 264 -20.11 1.42 -2.68
C LYS A 264 -19.71 2.42 -3.77
N TRP A 265 -18.73 2.11 -4.62
CA TRP A 265 -18.30 3.01 -5.70
C TRP A 265 -18.95 2.72 -7.04
N ALA A 266 -19.44 1.49 -7.24
CA ALA A 266 -20.09 1.03 -8.45
C ALA A 266 -21.50 1.63 -8.64
N TRP A 267 -22.31 1.69 -7.58
CA TRP A 267 -23.72 2.11 -7.69
C TRP A 267 -23.95 3.55 -8.20
N PRO A 268 -23.16 4.59 -7.87
CA PRO A 268 -23.40 5.95 -8.38
C PRO A 268 -23.00 6.06 -9.86
N GLN A 269 -21.95 5.35 -10.28
CA GLN A 269 -21.54 5.27 -11.68
C GLN A 269 -22.61 4.56 -12.52
N TYR A 270 -23.17 3.47 -12.00
CA TYR A 270 -24.26 2.76 -12.67
C TYR A 270 -25.53 3.62 -12.76
N LEU A 271 -25.97 4.23 -11.65
CA LEU A 271 -27.18 5.05 -11.61
C LEU A 271 -27.10 6.25 -12.56
N SER A 272 -25.95 6.93 -12.63
CA SER A 272 -25.79 8.08 -13.53
C SER A 272 -25.94 7.69 -15.01
N LEU A 273 -25.42 6.52 -15.41
CA LEU A 273 -25.59 6.00 -16.77
C LEU A 273 -27.03 5.55 -17.02
N VAL A 274 -27.66 4.85 -16.08
CA VAL A 274 -29.06 4.40 -16.22
C VAL A 274 -30.01 5.56 -16.50
N VAL A 275 -29.82 6.72 -15.87
CA VAL A 275 -30.67 7.90 -16.11
C VAL A 275 -30.60 8.35 -17.58
N ILE A 276 -29.40 8.40 -18.16
CA ILE A 276 -29.19 8.82 -19.56
C ILE A 276 -29.80 7.81 -20.53
N PHE A 277 -29.51 6.52 -20.33
CA PHE A 277 -30.06 5.46 -21.17
C PHE A 277 -31.59 5.37 -21.03
N TYR A 278 -32.13 5.58 -19.82
CA TYR A 278 -33.56 5.58 -19.59
C TYR A 278 -34.25 6.69 -20.37
N TRP A 279 -33.68 7.90 -20.34
CA TRP A 279 -34.19 9.01 -21.14
C TRP A 279 -34.16 8.68 -22.64
N LEU A 280 -33.03 8.22 -23.16
CA LEU A 280 -32.86 7.87 -24.58
C LEU A 280 -33.85 6.78 -25.03
N PHE A 281 -33.94 5.69 -24.29
CA PHE A 281 -34.84 4.58 -24.61
C PHE A 281 -36.31 4.94 -24.44
N ASN A 282 -36.64 5.87 -23.54
CA ASN A 282 -37.98 6.38 -23.41
C ASN A 282 -38.39 7.20 -24.65
N GLU A 283 -37.49 8.03 -25.18
CA GLU A 283 -37.74 8.76 -26.44
C GLU A 283 -37.90 7.82 -27.64
N ILE A 284 -37.09 6.75 -27.73
CA ILE A 284 -37.26 5.72 -28.76
C ILE A 284 -38.62 5.02 -28.63
N LYS A 285 -39.04 4.65 -27.41
CA LYS A 285 -40.36 4.04 -27.17
C LYS A 285 -41.49 4.99 -27.58
N LYS A 286 -41.43 6.26 -27.15
CA LYS A 286 -42.40 7.29 -27.54
C LYS A 286 -42.51 7.41 -29.05
N PHE A 287 -41.37 7.48 -29.75
CA PHE A 287 -41.34 7.57 -31.21
C PHE A 287 -42.03 6.37 -31.88
N VAL A 288 -41.70 5.14 -31.44
CA VAL A 288 -42.25 3.90 -32.03
C VAL A 288 -43.77 3.78 -31.84
N PHE A 289 -44.27 4.09 -30.64
CA PHE A 289 -45.71 4.00 -30.35
C PHE A 289 -46.50 5.18 -30.92
N TYR A 290 -45.94 6.40 -30.90
CA TYR A 290 -46.58 7.58 -31.48
C TYR A 290 -46.73 7.45 -33.00
N LYS A 291 -45.68 6.96 -33.69
CA LYS A 291 -45.73 6.69 -35.14
C LYS A 291 -46.46 5.38 -35.49
N ARG A 292 -46.98 4.65 -34.50
CA ARG A 292 -47.69 3.36 -34.66
C ARG A 292 -46.90 2.34 -35.51
N LEU A 293 -45.58 2.31 -35.36
CA LEU A 293 -44.71 1.35 -36.07
C LEU A 293 -44.95 -0.09 -35.62
N LEU A 294 -45.48 -0.27 -34.40
CA LEU A 294 -45.89 -1.56 -33.86
C LEU A 294 -47.36 -1.51 -33.45
N MET A 295 -48.04 -2.64 -33.62
CA MET A 295 -49.46 -2.78 -33.38
C MET A 295 -49.74 -2.75 -31.87
N ALA A 296 -50.35 -1.66 -31.40
CA ALA A 296 -50.76 -1.46 -30.02
C ALA A 296 -52.08 -0.67 -29.98
N TRP A 297 -52.93 -1.01 -29.02
CA TRP A 297 -54.23 -0.36 -28.81
C TRP A 297 -54.01 0.88 -27.95
N GLU A 298 -54.29 2.04 -28.51
CA GLU A 298 -54.24 3.32 -27.79
C GLU A 298 -55.52 3.49 -26.96
N VAL A 299 -55.36 3.47 -25.64
CA VAL A 299 -56.46 3.73 -24.69
C VAL A 299 -56.35 5.17 -24.24
N VAL A 300 -57.22 6.00 -24.79
CA VAL A 300 -57.33 7.41 -24.48
C VAL A 300 -58.48 7.60 -23.49
N PRO A 301 -58.28 8.25 -22.33
CA PRO A 301 -59.25 8.23 -21.23
C PRO A 301 -60.58 8.93 -21.54
N TRP A 302 -60.62 9.84 -22.52
CA TRP A 302 -61.84 10.57 -22.89
C TRP A 302 -62.58 10.01 -24.11
N LYS A 303 -62.07 8.96 -24.77
CA LYS A 303 -62.78 8.31 -25.87
C LYS A 303 -63.69 7.23 -25.28
N VAL A 304 -64.98 7.54 -25.17
CA VAL A 304 -66.01 6.56 -24.79
C VAL A 304 -65.99 5.45 -25.85
N ARG A 305 -66.02 4.20 -25.36
CA ARG A 305 -65.77 2.97 -26.12
C ARG A 305 -66.86 2.71 -27.15
#